data_AF-A0A0F8VYT5-F1
#
_entry.id   AF-A0A0F8VYT5-F1
#
_cell.length_a   1.000
_cell.length_b   1.000
_cell.length_c   1.000
_cell.angle_alpha   90.00
_cell.angle_beta   90.00
_cell.angle_gamma   90.00
#
_symmetry.space_group_name_H-M   'P 1'
#
loop_
_entity.id
_entity.type
_entity.pdbx_description
1 polymer ?
#
loop_
_entity_poly.entity_id
_entity_poly.type
_entity_poly.pdbx_seq_one_letter_code
_entity_poly.pdbx_strand_id
1 'polypeptide(L)'
;MICRQCGKKKEAEFYPHNKVLCKMCYAKRVTEVYAPRRKAKKAEYQAVYYKNWYQVNGRNRAIDYISQARLWDIAHPKEVKAREILRYAIRTHRITKPKVCSNCGRKTKVQGHHPDYSKPLEVLWLCASCHKKVHLRGVVNVGSY
;
A
#
# COMPACT_ATOMS: atom_id res chain seq x y z
N MET A 1 -10.58 39.95 23.16
CA MET A 1 -9.11 39.79 22.94
C MET A 1 -8.75 40.22 21.51
N ILE A 2 -7.57 40.81 21.30
CA ILE A 2 -7.10 41.30 19.99
C ILE A 2 -5.95 40.43 19.47
N CYS A 3 -6.00 40.03 18.19
CA CYS A 3 -4.96 39.22 17.59
C CYS A 3 -3.73 40.08 17.26
N ARG A 4 -2.54 39.73 17.76
CA ARG A 4 -1.31 40.48 17.50
C ARG A 4 -0.92 40.53 16.02
N GLN A 5 -1.30 39.52 15.23
CA GLN A 5 -0.88 39.41 13.83
C GLN A 5 -1.83 40.09 12.85
N CYS A 6 -3.14 40.08 13.10
CA CYS A 6 -4.11 40.68 12.18
C CYS A 6 -4.95 41.81 12.79
N GLY A 7 -4.74 42.16 14.06
CA GLY A 7 -5.43 43.25 14.75
C GLY A 7 -6.92 43.00 15.06
N LYS A 8 -7.50 41.87 14.61
CA LYS A 8 -8.93 41.61 14.78
C LYS A 8 -9.28 41.25 16.23
N LYS A 9 -10.33 41.87 16.77
CA LYS A 9 -10.98 41.47 18.03
C LYS A 9 -11.74 40.17 17.81
N LYS A 10 -11.38 39.10 18.52
CA LYS A 10 -12.16 37.86 18.54
C LYS A 10 -12.15 37.27 19.94
N GLU A 11 -13.29 36.87 20.47
CA GLU A 11 -13.36 36.40 21.86
C GLU A 11 -13.32 34.87 21.94
N ALA A 12 -14.11 34.17 21.12
CA ALA A 12 -14.14 32.70 21.07
C ALA A 12 -13.16 32.06 20.03
N GLU A 13 -12.52 32.88 19.19
CA GLU A 13 -11.65 32.37 18.12
C GLU A 13 -10.17 32.27 18.52
N PHE A 14 -9.82 32.36 19.80
CA PHE A 14 -8.45 32.10 20.28
C PHE A 14 -8.36 30.68 20.83
N TYR A 15 -7.16 30.09 20.81
CA TYR A 15 -6.94 28.82 21.50
C TYR A 15 -6.79 29.09 23.00
N PRO A 16 -7.26 28.20 23.90
CA PRO A 16 -7.14 28.41 25.35
C PRO A 16 -5.70 28.66 25.82
N HIS A 17 -4.74 27.93 25.24
CA HIS A 17 -3.30 28.03 25.52
C HIS A 17 -2.58 29.10 24.68
N ASN A 18 -3.27 29.75 23.72
CA ASN A 18 -2.69 30.81 22.91
C ASN A 18 -3.69 31.94 22.68
N LYS A 19 -3.60 32.94 23.56
CA LYS A 19 -4.40 34.18 23.53
C LYS A 19 -3.72 35.32 22.76
N VAL A 20 -2.59 35.06 22.10
CA VAL A 20 -1.82 36.06 21.34
C VAL A 20 -2.25 36.12 19.87
N LEU A 21 -2.57 34.96 19.28
CA LEU A 21 -2.98 34.84 17.89
C LEU A 21 -4.36 34.20 17.79
N CYS A 22 -5.21 34.72 16.89
CA CYS A 22 -6.45 34.02 16.57
C CYS A 22 -6.15 32.66 15.92
N LYS A 23 -7.12 31.74 16.01
CA LYS A 23 -7.02 30.36 15.49
C LYS A 23 -6.50 30.32 14.04
N MET A 24 -6.96 31.23 13.18
CA MET A 24 -6.49 31.32 11.80
C MET A 24 -5.01 31.69 11.68
N CYS A 25 -4.57 32.77 12.34
CA CYS A 25 -3.17 33.20 12.30
C CYS A 25 -2.24 32.18 12.95
N TYR A 26 -2.70 31.49 14.00
CA TYR A 26 -1.96 30.40 14.61
C TYR A 26 -1.83 29.20 13.67
N ALA A 27 -2.94 28.76 13.05
CA ALA A 27 -2.92 27.67 12.08
C ALA A 27 -1.97 27.97 10.92
N LYS A 28 -2.02 29.19 10.37
CA LYS A 28 -1.09 29.66 9.33
C LYS A 28 0.38 29.58 9.79
N ARG A 29 0.68 30.03 11.01
CA ARG A 29 2.03 29.91 11.59
C ARG A 29 2.47 28.45 11.74
N VAL A 30 1.57 27.57 12.16
CA VAL A 30 1.86 26.13 12.27
C VAL A 30 2.20 25.55 10.91
N THR A 31 1.42 25.85 9.88
CA THR A 31 1.61 25.28 8.54
C THR A 31 2.81 25.88 7.80
N GLU A 32 3.07 27.17 7.94
CA GLU A 32 4.11 27.86 7.17
C GLU A 32 5.47 27.91 7.87
N VAL A 33 5.49 27.87 9.20
CA VAL A 33 6.75 28.00 9.97
C VAL A 33 7.09 26.68 10.65
N TYR A 34 6.17 26.14 11.45
CA TYR A 34 6.50 24.97 12.28
C TYR A 34 6.53 23.67 11.48
N ALA A 35 5.61 23.45 10.54
CA ALA A 35 5.58 22.23 9.75
C ALA A 35 6.83 22.06 8.87
N PRO A 36 7.31 23.08 8.12
CA PRO A 36 8.55 22.97 7.35
C PRO A 36 9.75 22.76 8.25
N ARG A 37 9.85 23.48 9.38
CA ARG A 37 10.94 23.31 10.35
C ARG A 37 10.96 21.91 10.97
N ARG A 38 9.79 21.36 11.33
CA ARG A 38 9.67 19.98 11.84
C ARG A 38 10.06 18.97 10.76
N LYS A 39 9.65 19.18 9.52
CA LYS A 39 10.02 18.34 8.37
C LYS A 39 11.53 18.35 8.14
N ALA A 40 12.16 19.53 8.17
CA ALA A 40 13.60 19.70 8.03
C ALA A 40 14.36 18.98 9.15
N LYS A 41 13.97 19.20 10.42
CA LYS A 41 14.58 18.51 11.58
C LYS A 41 14.43 16.99 11.49
N LYS A 42 13.27 16.50 11.03
CA LYS A 42 13.05 15.06 10.82
C LYS A 42 13.96 14.51 9.71
N ALA A 43 14.09 15.24 8.60
CA ALA A 43 14.96 14.85 7.49
C ALA A 43 16.44 14.82 7.91
N GLU A 44 16.90 15.82 8.67
CA GLU A 44 18.24 15.87 9.25
C GLU A 44 18.51 14.67 10.16
N TYR A 45 17.61 14.41 11.13
CA TYR A 45 17.70 13.25 12.00
C TYR A 45 17.75 11.94 11.21
N GLN A 46 16.88 11.78 10.21
CA GLN A 46 16.84 10.59 9.36
C GLN A 46 18.13 10.44 8.55
N ALA A 47 18.68 11.53 8.02
CA ALA A 47 19.93 11.50 7.26
C ALA A 47 21.09 11.01 8.12
N VAL A 48 21.22 11.52 9.35
CA VAL A 48 22.24 11.06 10.31
C VAL A 48 22.00 9.62 10.72
N TYR A 49 20.77 9.27 11.08
CA TYR A 49 20.40 7.92 11.48
C TYR A 49 20.75 6.90 10.40
N TYR A 50 20.29 7.11 9.17
CA TYR A 50 20.55 6.18 8.07
C TYR A 50 22.02 6.17 7.66
N LYS A 51 22.73 7.31 7.70
CA LYS A 51 24.18 7.35 7.46
C LYS A 51 24.92 6.42 8.44
N ASN A 52 24.64 6.54 9.73
CA ASN A 52 25.27 5.71 10.76
C ASN A 52 24.83 4.24 10.65
N TRP A 53 23.54 4.01 10.38
CA TRP A 53 23.00 2.66 10.19
C TRP A 53 23.68 1.94 9.01
N TYR A 54 23.89 2.62 7.87
CA TYR A 54 24.58 2.05 6.71
C TYR A 54 26.07 1.82 6.94
N GLN A 55 26.73 2.60 7.80
CA GLN A 55 28.13 2.36 8.16
C GLN A 55 28.29 1.04 8.92
N VAL A 56 27.33 0.70 9.78
CA VAL A 56 27.36 -0.52 10.61
C VAL A 56 26.80 -1.73 9.87
N ASN A 57 25.68 -1.57 9.15
CA ASN A 57 24.92 -2.67 8.55
C ASN A 57 25.22 -2.88 7.05
N GLY A 58 26.02 -1.99 6.44
CA GLY A 58 26.25 -1.95 5.00
C GLY A 58 25.05 -1.38 4.23
N ARG A 59 25.25 -1.14 2.92
CA ARG A 59 24.20 -0.62 2.01
C ARG A 59 23.28 -1.71 1.46
N ASN A 60 23.61 -2.97 1.71
CA ASN A 60 22.73 -4.07 1.37
C ASN A 60 21.52 -3.97 2.30
N ARG A 61 20.33 -3.83 1.73
CA ARG A 61 19.09 -3.99 2.51
C ARG A 61 19.21 -5.36 3.17
N ALA A 62 19.30 -5.39 4.50
CA ALA A 62 19.36 -6.64 5.26
C ALA A 62 18.26 -7.59 4.73
N ILE A 63 18.53 -8.90 4.72
CA ILE A 63 17.52 -9.89 4.31
C ILE A 63 16.21 -9.69 5.13
N ASP A 64 16.33 -9.23 6.37
CA ASP A 64 15.23 -8.84 7.26
C ASP A 64 14.38 -7.65 6.75
N TYR A 65 14.91 -6.84 5.84
CA TYR A 65 14.22 -5.75 5.16
C TYR A 65 13.57 -6.18 3.84
N ILE A 66 13.86 -7.40 3.35
CA ILE A 66 13.15 -7.97 2.21
C ILE A 66 11.73 -8.28 2.69
N SER A 67 10.73 -7.70 2.02
CA SER A 67 9.34 -7.97 2.39
C SER A 67 9.07 -9.47 2.31
N GLN A 68 8.25 -9.99 3.22
CA GLN A 68 7.83 -11.40 3.21
C GLN A 68 7.26 -11.82 1.85
N ALA A 69 6.61 -10.89 1.13
CA ALA A 69 6.16 -11.09 -0.24
C ALA A 69 7.30 -11.40 -1.21
N ARG A 70 8.43 -10.68 -1.09
CA ARG A 70 9.60 -10.90 -1.95
C ARG A 70 10.35 -12.18 -1.59
N LEU A 71 10.44 -12.54 -0.30
CA LEU A 71 10.96 -13.84 0.11
C LEU A 71 10.11 -14.98 -0.44
N TRP A 72 8.79 -14.84 -0.40
CA TRP A 72 7.87 -15.81 -1.00
C TRP A 72 8.08 -15.92 -2.52
N ASP A 73 8.20 -14.80 -3.24
CA ASP A 73 8.46 -14.81 -4.69
C ASP A 73 9.78 -15.53 -5.03
N ILE A 74 10.84 -15.34 -4.23
CA ILE A 74 12.13 -16.02 -4.42
C ILE A 74 11.98 -17.53 -4.19
N ALA A 75 11.21 -17.93 -3.16
CA ALA A 75 10.96 -19.34 -2.84
C ALA A 75 9.99 -20.04 -3.82
N HIS A 76 9.16 -19.29 -4.55
CA HIS A 76 8.09 -19.80 -5.41
C HIS A 76 8.22 -19.33 -6.87
N PRO A 77 9.32 -19.66 -7.56
CA PRO A 77 9.60 -19.14 -8.90
C PRO A 77 8.60 -19.63 -9.96
N LYS A 78 8.00 -20.82 -9.78
CA LYS A 78 7.01 -21.37 -10.72
C LYS A 78 5.73 -20.54 -10.69
N GLU A 79 5.27 -20.19 -9.49
CA GLU A 79 4.07 -19.41 -9.22
C GLU A 79 4.24 -17.95 -9.68
N VAL A 80 5.43 -17.39 -9.47
CA VAL A 80 5.81 -16.09 -10.05
C VAL A 80 5.71 -16.13 -11.57
N LYS A 81 6.38 -17.09 -12.20
CA LYS A 81 6.41 -17.24 -13.67
C LYS A 81 5.01 -17.41 -14.24
N ALA A 82 4.15 -18.21 -13.62
CA ALA A 82 2.78 -18.40 -14.07
C ALA A 82 1.96 -17.11 -14.03
N ARG A 83 2.06 -16.35 -12.93
CA ARG A 83 1.42 -15.03 -12.82
C ARG A 83 1.93 -14.04 -13.87
N GLU A 84 3.22 -14.06 -14.18
CA GLU A 84 3.81 -13.19 -15.19
C GLU A 84 3.32 -13.53 -16.60
N ILE A 85 3.27 -14.81 -16.95
CA ILE A 85 2.74 -15.29 -18.23
C ILE A 85 1.27 -14.88 -18.40
N LEU A 86 0.43 -15.09 -17.37
CA LEU A 86 -0.97 -14.66 -17.41
C LEU A 86 -1.09 -13.13 -17.59
N ARG A 87 -0.33 -12.35 -16.82
CA ARG A 87 -0.33 -10.87 -16.91
C ARG A 87 0.07 -10.41 -18.31
N TYR A 88 1.08 -11.06 -18.90
CA TYR A 88 1.51 -10.78 -20.25
C TYR A 88 0.39 -11.08 -21.27
N ALA A 89 -0.27 -12.24 -21.16
CA ALA A 89 -1.37 -12.61 -22.03
C ALA A 89 -2.56 -11.63 -21.95
N ILE A 90 -2.89 -11.14 -20.76
CA ILE A 90 -3.91 -10.09 -20.58
C ILE A 90 -3.46 -8.78 -21.22
N ARG A 91 -2.23 -8.34 -20.94
CA ARG A 91 -1.68 -7.07 -21.44
C ARG A 91 -1.59 -7.02 -22.96
N THR A 92 -1.31 -8.17 -23.58
CA THR A 92 -1.21 -8.34 -25.03
C THR A 92 -2.53 -8.76 -25.68
N HIS A 93 -3.64 -8.70 -24.93
CA HIS A 93 -4.99 -9.02 -25.39
C HIS A 93 -5.19 -10.46 -25.92
N ARG A 94 -4.26 -11.38 -25.64
CA ARG A 94 -4.44 -12.82 -25.92
C ARG A 94 -5.48 -13.46 -25.01
N ILE A 95 -5.68 -12.89 -23.82
CA ILE A 95 -6.73 -13.26 -22.89
C ILE A 95 -7.52 -12.02 -22.50
N THR A 96 -8.83 -12.05 -22.73
CA THR A 96 -9.73 -11.01 -22.23
C THR A 96 -10.21 -11.38 -20.82
N LYS A 97 -9.87 -10.53 -19.85
CA LYS A 97 -10.28 -10.72 -18.46
C LYS A 97 -11.80 -10.53 -18.31
N PRO A 98 -12.55 -11.51 -17.78
CA PRO A 98 -13.99 -11.35 -17.60
C PRO A 98 -14.30 -10.33 -16.51
N LYS A 99 -15.50 -9.75 -16.60
CA LYS A 99 -16.00 -8.77 -15.61
C LYS A 99 -16.84 -9.42 -14.51
N VAL A 100 -16.96 -10.75 -14.52
CA VAL A 100 -17.86 -11.52 -13.66
C VAL A 100 -17.07 -12.66 -13.00
N CYS A 101 -17.32 -12.89 -11.71
CA CYS A 101 -16.74 -14.00 -10.97
C CYS A 101 -17.36 -15.33 -11.41
N SER A 102 -16.54 -16.31 -11.79
CA SER A 102 -16.99 -17.64 -12.20
C SER A 102 -17.67 -18.44 -11.07
N ASN A 103 -17.34 -18.16 -9.81
CA ASN A 103 -17.89 -18.92 -8.67
C ASN A 103 -19.19 -18.32 -8.10
N CYS A 104 -19.32 -16.99 -8.06
CA CYS A 104 -20.49 -16.34 -7.44
C CYS A 104 -21.31 -15.45 -8.39
N GLY A 105 -20.95 -15.37 -9.67
CA GLY A 105 -21.67 -14.60 -10.68
C GLY A 105 -21.64 -13.07 -10.48
N ARG A 106 -20.97 -12.55 -9.45
CA ARG A 106 -20.92 -11.10 -9.20
C ARG A 106 -20.08 -10.39 -10.26
N LYS A 107 -20.63 -9.33 -10.86
CA LYS A 107 -19.91 -8.39 -11.72
C LYS A 107 -18.95 -7.53 -10.89
N THR A 108 -17.65 -7.80 -10.97
CA THR A 108 -16.62 -7.13 -10.17
C THR A 108 -15.22 -7.35 -10.76
N LYS A 109 -14.20 -6.71 -10.18
CA LYS A 109 -12.81 -6.99 -10.52
C LYS A 109 -12.45 -8.41 -10.07
N VAL A 110 -12.17 -9.27 -11.04
CA VAL A 110 -11.72 -10.64 -10.81
C VAL A 110 -10.20 -10.74 -10.69
N GLN A 111 -9.72 -11.86 -10.18
CA GLN A 111 -8.33 -12.27 -10.06
C GLN A 111 -8.21 -13.67 -10.69
N GLY A 112 -7.08 -13.93 -11.38
CA GLY A 112 -6.81 -15.27 -11.91
C GLY A 112 -6.25 -16.14 -10.79
N HIS A 113 -7.04 -17.12 -10.37
CA HIS A 113 -6.60 -18.19 -9.48
C HIS A 113 -6.00 -19.30 -10.33
N HIS A 114 -4.78 -19.72 -10.02
CA HIS A 114 -4.13 -20.85 -10.69
C HIS A 114 -4.40 -22.11 -9.85
N PRO A 115 -5.29 -23.03 -10.28
CA PRO A 115 -5.43 -24.33 -9.64
C PRO A 115 -4.20 -25.20 -9.87
N ASP A 116 -3.53 -25.02 -11.03
CA ASP A 116 -2.29 -25.67 -11.41
C ASP A 116 -1.33 -24.63 -12.00
N TYR A 117 -0.24 -24.33 -11.30
CA TYR A 117 0.75 -23.34 -11.73
C TYR A 117 1.61 -23.81 -12.91
N SER A 118 1.59 -25.10 -13.29
CA SER A 118 2.22 -25.59 -14.51
C SER A 118 1.46 -25.16 -15.78
N LYS A 119 0.19 -24.76 -15.64
CA LYS A 119 -0.70 -24.33 -16.70
C LYS A 119 -1.07 -22.85 -16.54
N PRO A 120 -0.16 -21.92 -16.88
CA PRO A 120 -0.26 -20.52 -16.46
C PRO A 120 -1.43 -19.73 -17.08
N LEU A 121 -2.04 -20.25 -18.15
CA LEU A 121 -3.19 -19.64 -18.80
C LEU A 121 -4.52 -20.27 -18.40
N GLU A 122 -4.50 -21.42 -17.74
CA GLU A 122 -5.68 -22.12 -17.21
C GLU A 122 -5.99 -21.60 -15.81
N VAL A 123 -6.76 -20.52 -15.74
CA VAL A 123 -7.08 -19.86 -14.47
C VAL A 123 -8.58 -19.76 -14.24
N LEU A 124 -8.97 -19.83 -12.96
CA LEU A 124 -10.32 -19.51 -12.52
C LEU A 124 -10.42 -18.01 -12.25
N TRP A 125 -11.40 -17.35 -12.86
CA TRP A 125 -11.62 -15.92 -12.67
C TRP A 125 -12.53 -15.65 -11.47
N LEU A 126 -11.93 -15.31 -10.34
CA LEU A 126 -12.65 -15.19 -9.07
C LEU A 126 -12.61 -13.76 -8.53
N CYS A 127 -13.69 -13.30 -7.90
CA CYS A 127 -13.62 -12.08 -7.09
C CYS A 127 -12.72 -12.30 -5.86
N ALA A 128 -12.22 -11.23 -5.25
CA ALA A 128 -11.26 -11.33 -4.14
C ALA A 128 -11.76 -12.19 -2.96
N SER A 129 -13.06 -12.16 -2.64
CA SER A 129 -13.63 -12.97 -1.56
C SER A 129 -13.68 -14.46 -1.91
N CYS A 130 -14.08 -14.81 -3.14
CA CYS A 130 -14.04 -16.19 -3.61
C CYS A 130 -12.60 -16.70 -3.74
N HIS A 131 -11.69 -15.87 -4.25
CA HIS A 131 -10.27 -16.22 -4.38
C HIS A 131 -9.63 -16.53 -3.02
N LYS A 132 -9.88 -15.70 -2.00
CA LYS A 132 -9.43 -15.97 -0.62
C LYS A 132 -10.01 -17.27 -0.07
N LYS A 133 -11.31 -17.54 -0.30
CA LYS A 133 -11.96 -18.79 0.15
C LYS A 133 -11.30 -20.03 -0.46
N VAL A 134 -10.87 -19.98 -1.72
CA VAL A 134 -10.17 -21.09 -2.35
C VAL A 134 -8.82 -21.34 -1.68
N HIS A 135 -8.03 -20.30 -1.43
CA HIS A 135 -6.74 -20.43 -0.72
C HIS A 135 -6.89 -20.92 0.73
N LEU A 136 -7.98 -20.55 1.41
CA LEU A 136 -8.25 -20.99 2.79
C LEU A 136 -8.77 -22.42 2.90
N ARG A 137 -9.40 -22.96 1.85
CA ARG A 137 -10.11 -24.25 1.92
C ARG A 137 -9.27 -25.45 1.50
N GLY A 138 -8.07 -25.28 0.96
CA GLY A 138 -7.10 -26.36 0.75
C GLY A 138 -7.52 -27.56 -0.11
N VAL A 139 -8.75 -27.63 -0.63
CA VAL A 139 -9.27 -28.76 -1.41
C VAL A 139 -10.38 -28.25 -2.34
N VAL A 140 -10.26 -28.50 -3.64
CA VAL A 140 -11.44 -28.67 -4.50
C VAL A 140 -11.54 -30.16 -4.81
N ASN A 141 -12.60 -30.79 -4.30
CA ASN A 141 -13.06 -32.07 -4.80
C ASN A 141 -13.36 -31.89 -6.30
N VAL A 142 -12.51 -32.47 -7.15
CA VAL A 142 -12.89 -32.73 -8.53
C VAL A 142 -13.82 -33.94 -8.47
N GLY A 143 -15.12 -33.66 -8.57
CA GLY A 143 -16.15 -34.68 -8.70
C GLY A 143 -15.91 -35.47 -9.98
N SER A 144 -15.74 -36.78 -9.79
CA SER A 144 -15.76 -37.81 -10.82
C SER A 144 -17.09 -37.77 -11.57
N TYR A 145 -17.02 -37.68 -12.90
CA TYR A 145 -17.93 -38.34 -13.83
C TYR A 145 -17.10 -38.88 -14.98
#